data_AF-A0A260Z0G7-F1
#
_entry.id   AF-A0A260Z0G7-F1
#
_cell.length_a   1.000
_cell.length_b   1.000
_cell.length_c   1.000
_cell.angle_alpha   90.00
_cell.angle_beta   90.00
_cell.angle_gamma   90.00
#
_symmetry.space_group_name_H-M   'P 1'
#
loop_
_entity.id
_entity.type
_entity.pdbx_description
1 polymer ?
#
loop_
_entity_poly.entity_id
_entity_poly.type
_entity_poly.pdbx_seq_one_letter_code
_entity_poly.pdbx_strand_id
1 'polypeptide(L)'
;MSVQCIVQVSVLGVRHVLDQTLEFENGLNAIEGYNGSGKTTLLKAIKYCLNYIPDDNLVRRDSSVAVKFRLTNGLYRTYRKSTGDPEDEELKPYSINGNKVSDTEYVVDLNNVGINNHTVHFMIPEFDWKEMARKDNWQLALLIENLSPELEDIKYDLEEVQEKLRRRSGKEKDEEFDRLQRQLEEVKTRRRTTFLESFDALATQVDRYYKMVTGDQNVKAELKIVNPAEPYEEVEFLISSKHGTIDTLALSFGEISFVSTALMFAFQHALQTPFVILDRFDVSFSGTSCIKVSRGLVEIMEATGLQISVICHKDMMGEVVVNVIHLKGKE
;
A
#
# COMPACT_ATOMS: atom_id res chain seq x y z
N MET A 1 -2.47 -5.93 19.25
CA MET A 1 -2.41 -7.32 18.75
C MET A 1 -2.62 -7.25 17.27
N SER A 2 -1.63 -7.54 16.42
CA SER A 2 -1.74 -7.27 14.98
C SER A 2 -2.54 -8.32 14.20
N VAL A 3 -3.11 -7.89 13.07
CA VAL A 3 -3.58 -8.80 12.02
C VAL A 3 -2.42 -9.65 11.52
N GLN A 4 -2.70 -10.94 11.30
CA GLN A 4 -1.79 -11.88 10.66
C GLN A 4 -2.14 -12.05 9.18
N CYS A 5 -3.42 -12.27 8.86
CA CYS A 5 -3.86 -12.48 7.48
C CYS A 5 -5.36 -12.18 7.31
N ILE A 6 -5.77 -11.86 6.08
CA ILE A 6 -7.18 -11.82 5.68
C ILE A 6 -7.69 -13.26 5.48
N VAL A 7 -8.91 -13.51 5.95
CA VAL A 7 -9.52 -14.86 5.94
C VAL A 7 -10.78 -14.87 5.10
N GLN A 8 -11.58 -13.80 5.18
CA GLN A 8 -12.86 -13.77 4.52
C GLN A 8 -13.28 -12.34 4.19
N VAL A 9 -13.89 -12.16 3.03
CA VAL A 9 -14.56 -10.92 2.63
C VAL A 9 -15.98 -11.25 2.22
N SER A 10 -16.96 -10.64 2.86
CA SER A 10 -18.36 -10.72 2.47
C SER A 10 -18.83 -9.38 1.93
N VAL A 11 -19.46 -9.39 0.77
CA VAL A 11 -20.02 -8.20 0.12
C VAL A 11 -21.50 -8.42 -0.15
N LEU A 12 -22.31 -7.42 0.18
CA LEU A 12 -23.75 -7.35 -0.06
C LEU A 12 -24.08 -5.98 -0.66
N GLY A 13 -24.88 -5.92 -1.71
CA GLY A 13 -25.35 -4.65 -2.30
C GLY A 13 -24.29 -3.82 -3.03
N VAL A 14 -23.03 -4.26 -3.04
CA VAL A 14 -21.91 -3.56 -3.70
C VAL A 14 -22.14 -3.50 -5.22
N ARG A 15 -21.80 -2.36 -5.83
CA ARG A 15 -21.94 -2.14 -7.28
C ARG A 15 -21.09 -3.14 -8.06
N HIS A 16 -21.58 -3.65 -9.20
CA HIS A 16 -20.88 -4.60 -10.10
C HIS A 16 -20.51 -5.98 -9.52
N VAL A 17 -20.49 -6.14 -8.19
CA VAL A 17 -20.16 -7.39 -7.50
C VAL A 17 -21.46 -8.05 -7.04
N LEU A 18 -21.62 -9.35 -7.31
CA LEU A 18 -22.73 -10.11 -6.74
C LEU A 18 -22.55 -10.31 -5.25
N ASP A 19 -23.66 -10.49 -4.54
CA ASP A 19 -23.63 -10.78 -3.12
C ASP A 19 -22.96 -12.14 -2.91
N GLN A 20 -21.81 -12.13 -2.24
CA GLN A 20 -20.99 -13.32 -2.10
C GLN A 20 -20.04 -13.18 -0.91
N THR A 21 -19.53 -14.33 -0.49
CA THR A 21 -18.46 -14.42 0.50
C THR A 21 -17.27 -15.12 -0.14
N LEU A 22 -16.12 -14.48 -0.05
CA LEU A 22 -14.85 -14.90 -0.61
C LEU A 22 -13.95 -15.35 0.54
N GLU A 23 -13.35 -16.53 0.41
CA GLU A 23 -12.45 -17.08 1.42
C GLU A 23 -11.00 -17.01 0.94
N PHE A 24 -10.12 -16.59 1.83
CA PHE A 24 -8.70 -16.40 1.58
C PHE A 24 -7.92 -17.43 2.40
N GLU A 25 -6.92 -18.04 1.78
CA GLU A 25 -6.00 -18.93 2.45
C GLU A 25 -4.70 -18.22 2.78
N ASN A 26 -4.01 -18.67 3.84
CA ASN A 26 -2.68 -18.18 4.13
C ASN A 26 -1.72 -18.68 3.05
N GLY A 27 -1.21 -17.79 2.21
CA GLY A 27 -0.43 -18.17 1.05
C GLY A 27 -0.62 -17.21 -0.12
N LEU A 28 -0.40 -17.73 -1.33
CA LEU A 28 -0.64 -17.05 -2.59
C LEU A 28 -2.06 -17.35 -3.10
N ASN A 29 -2.91 -16.34 -3.11
CA ASN A 29 -4.28 -16.43 -3.61
C ASN A 29 -4.37 -15.79 -5.00
N ALA A 30 -5.07 -16.42 -5.93
CA ALA A 30 -5.45 -15.81 -7.20
C ALA A 30 -6.93 -15.42 -7.18
N ILE A 31 -7.23 -14.15 -7.48
CA ILE A 31 -8.61 -13.65 -7.62
C ILE A 31 -8.95 -13.57 -9.10
N GLU A 32 -9.88 -14.42 -9.53
CA GLU A 32 -10.32 -14.53 -10.92
C GLU A 32 -11.72 -13.96 -11.13
N GLY A 33 -12.00 -13.57 -12.38
CA GLY A 33 -13.34 -13.20 -12.82
C GLY A 33 -13.30 -12.62 -14.24
N TYR A 34 -14.43 -12.52 -14.91
CA TYR A 34 -14.50 -11.92 -16.25
C TYR A 34 -14.27 -10.39 -16.22
N ASN A 35 -13.99 -9.78 -17.38
CA ASN A 35 -13.84 -8.33 -17.46
C ASN A 35 -15.15 -7.62 -17.10
N GLY A 36 -15.11 -6.73 -16.11
CA GLY A 36 -16.32 -6.09 -15.57
C GLY A 36 -16.94 -6.80 -14.38
N SER A 37 -16.40 -7.94 -13.92
CA SER A 37 -16.92 -8.69 -12.76
C SER A 37 -16.79 -7.96 -11.40
N GLY A 38 -16.30 -6.72 -11.39
CA GLY A 38 -16.16 -5.91 -10.18
C GLY A 38 -14.89 -6.17 -9.37
N LYS A 39 -13.82 -6.71 -9.96
CA LYS A 39 -12.54 -7.00 -9.24
C LYS A 39 -11.93 -5.78 -8.55
N THR A 40 -11.73 -4.68 -9.27
CA THR A 40 -11.30 -3.41 -8.68
C THR A 40 -12.32 -2.86 -7.67
N THR A 41 -13.62 -3.07 -7.93
CA THR A 41 -14.71 -2.67 -7.03
C THR A 41 -14.68 -3.42 -5.69
N LEU A 42 -14.33 -4.71 -5.71
CA LEU A 42 -14.13 -5.52 -4.52
C LEU A 42 -12.98 -4.94 -3.66
N LEU A 43 -11.85 -4.59 -4.28
CA LEU A 43 -10.73 -4.01 -3.56
C LEU A 43 -11.11 -2.68 -2.90
N LYS A 44 -11.80 -1.80 -3.64
CA LYS A 44 -12.36 -0.56 -3.09
C LYS A 44 -13.32 -0.83 -1.93
N ALA A 45 -14.13 -1.89 -1.99
CA ALA A 45 -15.05 -2.28 -0.93
C ALA A 45 -14.32 -2.76 0.33
N ILE A 46 -13.26 -3.55 0.16
CA ILE A 46 -12.38 -3.96 1.27
C ILE A 46 -11.78 -2.71 1.93
N LYS A 47 -11.17 -1.81 1.14
CA LYS A 47 -10.63 -0.54 1.65
C LYS A 47 -11.68 0.26 2.41
N TYR A 48 -12.90 0.38 1.87
CA TYR A 48 -14.02 1.03 2.54
C TYR A 48 -14.31 0.44 3.93
N CYS A 49 -14.31 -0.88 4.04
CA CYS A 49 -14.46 -1.57 5.33
C CYS A 49 -13.31 -1.27 6.29
N LEU A 50 -12.09 -1.05 5.79
CA LEU A 50 -10.90 -0.69 6.57
C LEU A 50 -10.76 0.82 6.80
N ASN A 51 -11.90 1.53 6.79
CA ASN A 51 -12.03 2.95 7.05
C ASN A 51 -11.40 3.91 6.02
N TYR A 52 -11.07 3.40 4.84
CA TYR A 52 -10.76 4.26 3.71
C TYR A 52 -12.05 4.86 3.10
N ILE A 53 -11.99 6.10 2.62
CA ILE A 53 -13.13 6.75 1.95
C ILE A 53 -12.90 6.65 0.44
N PRO A 54 -13.68 5.85 -0.30
CA PRO A 54 -13.55 5.77 -1.75
C PRO A 54 -14.04 7.07 -2.43
N ASP A 55 -13.38 7.49 -3.51
CA ASP A 55 -13.72 8.70 -4.28
C ASP A 55 -15.05 8.59 -5.07
N ASP A 56 -15.63 7.40 -5.14
CA ASP A 56 -16.79 7.09 -5.98
C ASP A 56 -18.04 6.76 -5.14
N ASN A 57 -19.22 6.83 -5.76
CA ASN A 57 -20.47 6.23 -5.26
C ASN A 57 -20.43 4.68 -5.32
N LEU A 58 -19.40 4.09 -4.70
CA LEU A 58 -19.10 2.67 -4.65
C LEU A 58 -20.23 1.88 -3.96
N VAL A 59 -20.80 2.50 -2.93
CA VAL A 59 -21.69 1.87 -1.96
C VAL A 59 -23.09 2.47 -2.11
N ARG A 60 -24.08 1.67 -2.51
CA ARG A 60 -25.49 2.07 -2.62
C ARG A 60 -26.15 2.06 -1.24
N ARG A 61 -27.34 2.67 -1.10
CA ARG A 61 -28.27 2.40 0.02
C ARG A 61 -28.41 0.86 0.17
N ASP A 62 -28.25 0.35 1.38
CA ASP A 62 -28.31 -1.08 1.76
C ASP A 62 -27.11 -1.97 1.40
N SER A 63 -25.95 -1.39 1.10
CA SER A 63 -24.73 -2.20 0.94
C SER A 63 -24.08 -2.50 2.28
N SER A 64 -23.45 -3.68 2.39
CA SER A 64 -22.66 -4.07 3.53
C SER A 64 -21.38 -4.79 3.08
N VAL A 65 -20.26 -4.43 3.68
CA VAL A 65 -18.98 -5.11 3.49
C VAL A 65 -18.49 -5.61 4.85
N ALA A 66 -18.03 -6.85 4.90
CA ALA A 66 -17.39 -7.41 6.08
C ALA A 66 -16.05 -8.03 5.72
N VAL A 67 -15.04 -7.77 6.53
CA VAL A 67 -13.71 -8.35 6.41
C VAL A 67 -13.34 -9.06 7.70
N LYS A 68 -12.97 -10.32 7.60
CA LYS A 68 -12.54 -11.16 8.71
C LYS A 68 -11.04 -11.39 8.64
N PHE A 69 -10.36 -11.12 9.75
CA PHE A 69 -8.94 -11.33 9.93
C PHE A 69 -8.68 -12.44 10.94
N ARG A 70 -7.57 -13.16 10.76
CA ARG A 70 -6.90 -13.90 11.82
C ARG A 70 -5.84 -13.00 12.43
N LEU A 71 -5.79 -12.92 13.76
CA LEU A 71 -4.80 -12.16 14.51
C LEU A 71 -3.59 -13.05 14.87
N THR A 72 -2.48 -12.43 15.27
CA THR A 72 -1.24 -13.15 15.64
C THR A 72 -1.38 -14.11 16.82
N ASN A 73 -2.41 -13.98 17.65
CA ASN A 73 -2.73 -14.92 18.73
C ASN A 73 -3.66 -16.08 18.31
N GLY A 74 -4.01 -16.17 17.02
CA GLY A 74 -4.92 -17.18 16.47
C GLY A 74 -6.41 -16.87 16.60
N LEU A 75 -6.80 -15.79 17.29
CA LEU A 75 -8.19 -15.34 17.36
C LEU A 75 -8.63 -14.65 16.06
N TYR A 76 -9.94 -14.53 15.88
CA TYR A 76 -10.53 -13.84 14.73
C TYR A 76 -11.11 -12.48 15.12
N ARG A 77 -11.00 -11.53 14.19
CA ARG A 77 -11.63 -10.20 14.29
C ARG A 77 -12.36 -9.92 12.99
N THR A 78 -13.66 -9.69 13.07
CA THR A 78 -14.51 -9.36 11.92
C THR A 78 -14.94 -7.91 12.03
N TYR A 79 -14.61 -7.13 11.01
CA TYR A 79 -15.06 -5.76 10.84
C TYR A 79 -16.16 -5.75 9.79
N ARG A 80 -17.25 -5.02 10.03
CA ARG A 80 -18.29 -4.80 9.04
C ARG A 80 -18.69 -3.34 9.02
N LYS A 81 -18.72 -2.79 7.81
CA LYS A 81 -19.20 -1.45 7.49
C LYS A 81 -20.35 -1.54 6.51
N SER A 82 -21.48 -0.96 6.88
CA SER A 82 -22.68 -0.88 6.04
C SER A 82 -22.95 0.57 5.68
N THR A 83 -23.73 0.78 4.62
CA THR A 83 -24.41 2.07 4.43
C THR A 83 -25.59 2.04 5.38
N GLY A 84 -25.46 2.68 6.54
CA GLY A 84 -26.60 2.87 7.44
C GLY A 84 -27.75 3.55 6.67
N ASP A 85 -28.97 3.32 7.10
CA ASP A 85 -30.09 4.12 6.63
C ASP A 85 -29.94 5.53 7.24
N PRO A 86 -29.82 6.61 6.43
CA PRO A 86 -29.72 7.97 6.95
C PRO A 86 -30.91 8.36 7.83
N GLU A 87 -32.05 7.68 7.69
CA GLU A 87 -33.29 7.95 8.43
C GLU A 87 -33.43 7.10 9.72
N ASP A 88 -32.54 6.13 9.95
CA ASP A 88 -32.57 5.26 11.12
C ASP A 88 -31.34 5.50 12.02
N GLU A 89 -31.53 6.35 13.05
CA GLU A 89 -30.49 6.65 14.04
C GLU A 89 -30.04 5.43 14.87
N GLU A 90 -30.81 4.33 14.90
CA GLU A 90 -30.43 3.08 15.58
C GLU A 90 -29.60 2.12 14.70
N LEU A 91 -29.58 2.35 13.38
CA LEU A 91 -28.72 1.63 12.43
C LEU A 91 -27.31 2.25 12.37
N LYS A 92 -26.49 1.95 13.39
CA LYS A 92 -25.05 2.23 13.31
C LYS A 92 -24.42 1.39 12.18
N PRO A 93 -23.70 2.03 11.22
CA PRO A 93 -23.11 1.31 10.10
C PRO A 93 -21.91 0.42 10.47
N TYR A 94 -21.42 0.50 11.70
CA TYR A 94 -20.20 -0.16 12.15
C TYR A 94 -20.49 -1.32 13.10
N SER A 95 -19.84 -2.46 12.85
CA SER A 95 -19.82 -3.55 13.83
C SER A 95 -18.48 -4.27 13.88
N ILE A 96 -18.14 -4.74 15.09
CA ILE A 96 -16.97 -5.57 15.37
C ILE A 96 -17.45 -6.89 15.96
N ASN A 97 -17.08 -8.01 15.34
CA ASN A 97 -17.54 -9.34 15.72
C ASN A 97 -19.08 -9.44 15.85
N GLY A 98 -19.81 -8.68 15.04
CA GLY A 98 -21.28 -8.62 15.04
C GLY A 98 -21.89 -7.66 16.06
N ASN A 99 -21.12 -7.11 16.99
CA ASN A 99 -21.60 -6.10 17.94
C ASN A 99 -21.56 -4.72 17.29
N LYS A 100 -22.68 -3.98 17.33
CA LYS A 100 -22.74 -2.59 16.86
C LYS A 100 -21.82 -1.70 17.71
N VAL A 101 -21.05 -0.83 17.07
CA VAL A 101 -20.11 0.09 17.73
C VAL A 101 -20.21 1.50 17.14
N SER A 102 -19.66 2.50 17.82
CA SER A 102 -19.44 3.83 17.25
C SER A 102 -18.32 3.84 16.21
N ASP A 103 -18.29 4.88 15.36
CA ASP A 103 -17.20 5.13 14.40
C ASP A 103 -15.84 5.22 15.12
N THR A 104 -15.78 5.94 16.24
CA THR A 104 -14.56 6.09 17.04
C THR A 104 -14.05 4.75 17.57
N GLU A 105 -14.93 3.92 18.14
CA GLU A 105 -14.54 2.58 18.61
C GLU A 105 -14.06 1.69 17.46
N TYR A 106 -14.70 1.80 16.29
CA TYR A 106 -14.31 1.05 15.10
C TYR A 106 -12.89 1.39 14.63
N VAL A 107 -12.58 2.69 14.52
CA VAL A 107 -11.25 3.17 14.10
C VAL A 107 -10.18 2.84 15.14
N VAL A 108 -10.47 3.02 16.43
CA VAL A 108 -9.55 2.65 17.51
C VAL A 108 -9.23 1.17 17.47
N ASP A 109 -10.23 0.30 17.24
CA ASP A 109 -10.01 -1.14 17.17
C ASP A 109 -9.19 -1.55 15.94
N LEU A 110 -9.45 -0.95 14.77
CA LEU A 110 -8.61 -1.14 13.57
C LEU A 110 -7.15 -0.77 13.83
N ASN A 111 -6.91 0.40 14.44
CA ASN A 111 -5.56 0.85 14.79
C ASN A 111 -4.87 -0.13 15.76
N ASN A 112 -5.61 -0.65 16.75
CA ASN A 112 -5.09 -1.63 17.72
C ASN A 112 -4.67 -2.97 17.07
N VAL A 113 -5.22 -3.29 15.89
CA VAL A 113 -4.83 -4.45 15.08
C VAL A 113 -3.84 -4.13 13.96
N GLY A 114 -3.32 -2.91 13.91
CA GLY A 114 -2.30 -2.48 12.94
C GLY A 114 -2.87 -2.12 11.57
N ILE A 115 -4.18 -1.89 11.46
CA ILE A 115 -4.82 -1.40 10.25
C ILE A 115 -5.17 0.07 10.45
N ASN A 116 -4.62 0.94 9.62
CA ASN A 116 -4.92 2.36 9.65
C ASN A 116 -4.97 2.92 8.21
N ASN A 117 -5.42 4.15 8.06
CA ASN A 117 -5.56 4.77 6.74
C ASN A 117 -4.24 4.81 5.96
N HIS A 118 -3.12 4.97 6.66
CA HIS A 118 -1.78 5.03 6.07
C HIS A 118 -1.34 3.67 5.50
N THR A 119 -1.48 2.57 6.26
CA THR A 119 -1.04 1.23 5.82
C THR A 119 -1.97 0.60 4.79
N VAL A 120 -3.27 0.91 4.82
CA VAL A 120 -4.26 0.34 3.89
C VAL A 120 -3.92 0.62 2.42
N HIS A 121 -3.31 1.78 2.11
CA HIS A 121 -2.88 2.12 0.75
C HIS A 121 -1.75 1.23 0.21
N PHE A 122 -0.97 0.61 1.08
CA PHE A 122 0.10 -0.32 0.69
C PHE A 122 -0.35 -1.78 0.72
N MET A 123 -1.34 -2.11 1.55
CA MET A 123 -1.99 -3.41 1.58
C MET A 123 -2.86 -3.64 0.34
N ILE A 124 -3.54 -2.60 -0.14
CA ILE A 124 -4.38 -2.64 -1.34
C ILE A 124 -4.03 -1.41 -2.20
N PRO A 125 -2.94 -1.48 -3.00
CA PRO A 125 -2.48 -0.36 -3.81
C PRO A 125 -3.52 0.09 -4.83
N GLU A 126 -3.92 1.37 -4.76
CA GLU A 126 -4.77 2.03 -5.76
C GLU A 126 -3.99 2.68 -6.88
N PHE A 127 -2.77 3.13 -6.57
CA PHE A 127 -1.85 3.68 -7.55
C PHE A 127 -1.47 2.59 -8.54
N ASP A 128 -1.05 2.99 -9.73
CA ASP A 128 -0.61 2.05 -10.73
C ASP A 128 0.72 1.42 -10.32
N TRP A 129 0.67 0.47 -9.38
CA TRP A 129 1.84 -0.10 -8.73
C TRP A 129 2.79 -0.72 -9.76
N LYS A 130 2.26 -1.19 -10.90
CA LYS A 130 3.04 -1.70 -12.04
C LYS A 130 3.92 -0.63 -12.69
N GLU A 131 3.57 0.64 -12.56
CA GLU A 131 4.33 1.78 -13.08
C GLU A 131 5.16 2.49 -12.00
N MET A 132 5.29 1.93 -10.78
CA MET A 132 6.13 2.50 -9.73
C MET A 132 7.56 2.77 -10.20
N ALA A 133 8.13 1.87 -10.99
CA ALA A 133 9.47 2.02 -11.55
C ALA A 133 9.59 3.08 -12.67
N ARG A 134 8.47 3.56 -13.22
CA ARG A 134 8.43 4.63 -14.23
C ARG A 134 8.14 6.01 -13.64
N LYS A 135 7.78 6.05 -12.35
CA LYS A 135 7.60 7.31 -11.65
C LYS A 135 8.89 8.11 -11.72
N ASP A 136 8.75 9.43 -11.87
CA ASP A 136 9.91 10.29 -11.79
C ASP A 136 10.55 10.19 -10.39
N ASN A 137 11.82 10.57 -10.31
CA ASN A 137 12.60 10.45 -9.08
C ASN A 137 11.95 11.22 -7.90
N TRP A 138 11.19 12.28 -8.18
CA TRP A 138 10.38 13.02 -7.20
C TRP A 138 9.22 12.17 -6.67
N GLN A 139 8.44 11.52 -7.53
CA GLN A 139 7.33 10.68 -7.09
C GLN A 139 7.82 9.47 -6.27
N LEU A 140 8.99 8.91 -6.56
CA LEU A 140 9.58 7.88 -5.70
C LEU A 140 9.94 8.45 -4.32
N ALA A 141 10.55 9.65 -4.26
CA ALA A 141 10.81 10.34 -3.01
C ALA A 141 9.51 10.61 -2.23
N LEU A 142 8.43 11.03 -2.90
CA LEU A 142 7.13 11.23 -2.28
C LEU A 142 6.54 9.92 -1.71
N LEU A 143 6.69 8.79 -2.41
CA LEU A 143 6.26 7.50 -1.88
C LEU A 143 7.05 7.11 -0.63
N ILE A 144 8.35 7.41 -0.58
CA ILE A 144 9.21 7.20 0.59
C ILE A 144 8.80 8.13 1.74
N GLU A 145 8.48 9.40 1.47
CA GLU A 145 7.91 10.30 2.48
C GLU A 145 6.64 9.69 3.09
N ASN A 146 5.78 9.11 2.25
CA ASN A 146 4.55 8.46 2.68
C ASN A 146 4.78 7.15 3.46
N LEU A 147 6.01 6.73 3.76
CA LEU A 147 6.26 5.64 4.71
C LEU A 147 6.11 6.10 6.17
N SER A 148 6.43 7.36 6.48
CA SER A 148 6.29 7.88 7.84
C SER A 148 5.08 8.82 7.92
N PRO A 149 4.04 8.48 8.71
CA PRO A 149 2.87 9.35 8.87
C PRO A 149 3.23 10.68 9.55
N GLU A 150 4.31 10.72 10.34
CA GLU A 150 4.80 11.92 11.04
C GLU A 150 5.27 13.01 10.07
N LEU A 151 5.65 12.65 8.84
CA LEU A 151 6.08 13.61 7.83
C LEU A 151 4.94 14.54 7.38
N GLU A 152 3.68 14.13 7.51
CA GLU A 152 2.53 14.98 7.20
C GLU A 152 2.44 16.17 8.18
N ASP A 153 2.55 15.90 9.49
CA ASP A 153 2.57 16.92 10.53
C ASP A 153 3.78 17.85 10.38
N ILE A 154 4.94 17.29 10.02
CA ILE A 154 6.15 18.08 9.76
C ILE A 154 5.98 19.02 8.57
N LYS A 155 5.28 18.60 7.52
CA LYS A 155 4.98 19.44 6.34
C LYS A 155 4.04 20.57 6.70
N TYR A 156 3.02 20.30 7.54
CA TYR A 156 2.15 21.35 8.09
C TYR A 156 2.95 22.39 8.90
N ASP A 157 3.80 21.96 9.83
CA ASP A 157 4.64 22.85 10.63
C ASP A 157 5.58 23.70 9.74
N LEU A 158 6.11 23.10 8.67
CA LEU A 158 6.99 23.78 7.72
C LEU A 158 6.24 24.90 6.99
N GLU A 159 5.05 24.61 6.46
CA GLU A 159 4.19 25.59 5.79
C GLU A 159 3.79 26.73 6.74
N GLU A 160 3.45 26.41 8.00
CA GLU A 160 3.05 27.40 9.00
C GLU A 160 4.20 28.38 9.30
N VAL A 161 5.41 27.88 9.52
CA VAL A 161 6.59 28.71 9.79
C VAL A 161 6.98 29.54 8.56
N GLN A 162 6.93 28.94 7.36
CA GLN A 162 7.21 29.65 6.10
C GLN A 162 6.23 30.79 5.85
N GLU A 163 4.93 30.59 6.12
CA GLU A 163 3.93 31.64 5.97
C GLU A 163 4.14 32.77 6.98
N LYS A 164 4.50 32.47 8.24
CA LYS A 164 4.86 33.49 9.25
C LYS A 164 6.07 34.33 8.80
N LEU A 165 7.09 33.70 8.22
CA LEU A 165 8.25 34.39 7.64
C LEU A 165 7.86 35.23 6.42
N ARG A 166 7.02 34.70 5.52
CA ARG A 166 6.55 35.42 4.32
C ARG A 166 5.79 36.68 4.67
N ARG A 167 4.91 36.65 5.69
CA ARG A 167 4.18 37.82 6.21
C ARG A 167 5.08 38.90 6.82
N ARG A 168 6.34 38.56 7.12
CA ARG A 168 7.36 39.48 7.63
C ARG A 168 8.37 39.91 6.56
N SER A 169 8.25 39.42 5.33
CA SER A 169 9.12 39.83 4.22
C SER A 169 9.11 41.35 4.04
N GLY A 170 10.29 41.98 4.07
CA GLY A 170 10.46 43.43 3.96
C GLY A 170 10.37 44.22 5.27
N LYS A 171 10.16 43.58 6.43
CA LYS A 171 10.31 44.22 7.76
C LYS A 171 11.76 44.17 8.23
N GLU A 172 12.13 45.04 9.19
CA GLU A 172 13.44 44.94 9.85
C GLU A 172 13.61 43.60 10.55
N LYS A 173 14.83 43.06 10.53
CA LYS A 173 15.16 41.83 11.25
C LYS A 173 15.15 42.11 12.74
N ASP A 174 14.21 41.49 13.44
CA ASP A 174 14.02 41.56 14.89
C ASP A 174 14.24 40.18 15.53
N GLU A 175 14.15 40.12 16.86
CA GLU A 175 14.33 38.86 17.62
C GLU A 175 13.31 37.78 17.21
N GLU A 176 12.12 38.18 16.78
CA GLU A 176 11.09 37.24 16.31
C GLU A 176 11.42 36.67 14.93
N PHE A 177 12.01 37.46 14.01
CA PHE A 177 12.53 36.96 12.74
C PHE A 177 13.63 35.90 12.98
N ASP A 178 14.58 36.17 13.86
CA ASP A 178 15.65 35.21 14.21
C ASP A 178 15.10 33.96 14.91
N ARG A 179 14.01 34.10 15.68
CA ARG A 179 13.28 32.96 16.26
C ARG A 179 12.62 32.11 15.17
N LEU A 180 11.90 32.72 14.23
CA LEU A 180 11.24 32.01 13.14
C LEU A 180 12.24 31.33 12.20
N GLN A 181 13.40 31.94 11.95
CA GLN A 181 14.48 31.29 11.18
C GLN A 181 15.02 30.05 11.90
N ARG A 182 15.23 30.12 13.22
CA ARG A 182 15.63 28.94 14.00
C ARG A 182 14.58 27.83 13.94
N GLN A 183 13.29 28.18 14.09
CA GLN A 183 12.19 27.22 13.96
C GLN A 183 12.15 26.59 12.57
N LEU A 184 12.39 27.36 11.50
CA LEU A 184 12.44 26.83 10.14
C LEU A 184 13.54 25.78 10.00
N GLU A 185 14.74 26.05 10.50
CA GLU A 185 15.87 25.12 10.44
C GLU A 185 15.65 23.86 11.31
N GLU A 186 14.99 24.00 12.46
CA GLU A 186 14.57 22.88 13.30
C GLU A 186 13.59 21.97 12.56
N VAL A 187 12.54 22.53 11.94
CA VAL A 187 11.53 21.76 11.19
C VAL A 187 12.16 21.10 9.95
N LYS A 188 13.01 21.80 9.21
CA LYS A 188 13.76 21.23 8.08
C LYS A 188 14.65 20.07 8.50
N THR A 189 15.36 20.22 9.62
CA THR A 189 16.21 19.15 10.16
C THR A 189 15.38 17.93 10.52
N ARG A 190 14.23 18.14 11.19
CA ARG A 190 13.31 17.06 11.57
C ARG A 190 12.75 16.33 10.33
N ARG A 191 12.32 17.06 9.29
CA ARG A 191 11.88 16.47 8.01
C ARG A 191 12.98 15.62 7.39
N ARG A 192 14.20 16.16 7.30
CA ARG A 192 15.35 15.46 6.71
C ARG A 192 15.67 14.17 7.45
N THR A 193 15.75 14.21 8.78
CA THR A 193 16.05 13.01 9.59
C THR A 193 14.96 11.95 9.43
N THR A 194 13.68 12.34 9.56
CA THR A 194 12.54 11.40 9.44
C THR A 194 12.46 10.78 8.04
N PHE A 195 12.76 11.57 6.99
CA PHE A 195 12.85 11.06 5.63
C PHE A 195 13.99 10.04 5.47
N LEU A 196 15.19 10.35 5.99
CA LEU A 196 16.34 9.45 5.88
C LEU A 196 16.10 8.12 6.60
N GLU A 197 15.42 8.13 7.74
CA GLU A 197 15.00 6.89 8.43
C GLU A 197 14.08 6.03 7.54
N SER A 198 13.11 6.67 6.87
CA SER A 198 12.21 5.99 5.91
C SER A 198 12.95 5.47 4.67
N PHE A 199 13.89 6.27 4.15
CA PHE A 199 14.73 5.93 3.02
C PHE A 199 15.62 4.72 3.34
N ASP A 200 16.32 4.73 4.47
CA ASP A 200 17.22 3.65 4.88
C ASP A 200 16.45 2.34 5.13
N ALA A 201 15.27 2.43 5.73
CA ALA A 201 14.38 1.28 5.92
C ALA A 201 14.01 0.61 4.58
N LEU A 202 13.83 1.40 3.52
CA LEU A 202 13.52 0.88 2.18
C LEU A 202 14.78 0.43 1.42
N ALA A 203 15.83 1.26 1.41
CA ALA A 203 17.04 1.04 0.64
C ALA A 203 17.79 -0.23 1.05
N THR A 204 17.74 -0.59 2.33
CA THR A 204 18.35 -1.84 2.84
C THR A 204 17.64 -3.11 2.35
N GLN A 205 16.41 -3.02 1.85
CA GLN A 205 15.59 -4.16 1.44
C GLN A 205 15.47 -4.32 -0.08
N VAL A 206 15.63 -3.23 -0.83
CA VAL A 206 15.31 -3.19 -2.26
C VAL A 206 16.08 -4.23 -3.08
N ASP A 207 17.37 -4.41 -2.79
CA ASP A 207 18.23 -5.39 -3.46
C ASP A 207 17.74 -6.82 -3.24
N ARG A 208 17.39 -7.14 -1.98
CA ARG A 208 16.89 -8.46 -1.59
C ARG A 208 15.61 -8.80 -2.34
N TYR A 209 14.62 -7.90 -2.34
CA TYR A 209 13.37 -8.14 -3.04
C TYR A 209 13.55 -8.19 -4.56
N TYR A 210 14.43 -7.35 -5.12
CA TYR A 210 14.72 -7.39 -6.55
C TYR A 210 15.33 -8.74 -6.98
N LYS A 211 16.25 -9.29 -6.18
CA LYS A 211 16.82 -10.63 -6.41
C LYS A 211 15.80 -11.74 -6.27
N MET A 212 14.91 -11.69 -5.27
CA MET A 212 13.84 -12.67 -5.10
C MET A 212 12.89 -12.68 -6.31
N VAL A 213 12.46 -11.49 -6.75
CA VAL A 213 11.47 -11.34 -7.82
C VAL A 213 12.07 -11.71 -9.19
N THR A 214 13.33 -11.36 -9.44
CA THR A 214 14.01 -11.68 -10.73
C THR A 214 14.62 -13.08 -10.76
N GLY A 215 14.98 -13.64 -9.60
CA GLY A 215 15.77 -14.86 -9.48
C GLY A 215 17.24 -14.71 -9.92
N ASP A 216 17.72 -13.49 -10.17
CA ASP A 216 19.09 -13.24 -10.64
C ASP A 216 19.96 -12.69 -9.50
N GLN A 217 20.99 -13.44 -9.12
CA GLN A 217 21.93 -13.04 -8.07
C GLN A 217 23.08 -12.17 -8.60
N ASN A 218 23.21 -11.99 -9.93
CA ASN A 218 24.27 -11.22 -10.57
C ASN A 218 23.90 -9.74 -10.80
N VAL A 219 22.70 -9.35 -10.39
CA VAL A 219 22.24 -7.95 -10.40
C VAL A 219 22.27 -7.38 -9.00
N LYS A 220 22.36 -6.05 -8.92
CA LYS A 220 22.24 -5.30 -7.68
C LYS A 220 21.28 -4.14 -7.89
N ALA A 221 20.29 -4.01 -7.02
CA ALA A 221 19.39 -2.85 -7.01
C ALA A 221 19.71 -1.93 -5.83
N GLU A 222 19.71 -0.62 -6.06
CA GLU A 222 20.04 0.39 -5.05
C GLU A 222 19.13 1.61 -5.18
N LEU A 223 18.80 2.24 -4.05
CA LEU A 223 18.22 3.58 -4.02
C LEU A 223 19.32 4.60 -3.76
N LYS A 224 19.26 5.75 -4.42
CA LYS A 224 20.24 6.81 -4.28
C LYS A 224 19.57 8.17 -4.13
N ILE A 225 19.98 8.91 -3.12
CA ILE A 225 19.60 10.31 -2.93
C ILE A 225 20.45 11.18 -3.88
N VAL A 226 19.78 12.04 -4.66
CA VAL A 226 20.47 12.94 -5.60
C VAL A 226 20.99 14.19 -4.87
N ASN A 227 20.17 14.78 -3.99
CA ASN A 227 20.52 15.96 -3.19
C ASN A 227 20.50 15.64 -1.68
N PRO A 228 21.65 15.39 -1.03
CA PRO A 228 21.70 15.11 0.40
C PRO A 228 21.21 16.25 1.31
N ALA A 229 21.20 17.50 0.83
CA ALA A 229 20.70 18.62 1.61
C ALA A 229 19.17 18.57 1.72
N GLU A 230 18.49 18.16 0.66
CA GLU A 230 17.04 18.02 0.54
C GLU A 230 16.69 16.64 -0.04
N PRO A 231 16.86 15.55 0.74
CA PRO A 231 16.81 14.18 0.22
C PRO A 231 15.43 13.75 -0.29
N TYR A 232 14.39 14.48 0.12
CA TYR A 232 13.00 14.29 -0.30
C TYR A 232 12.67 14.89 -1.67
N GLU A 233 13.59 15.62 -2.31
CA GLU A 233 13.36 16.15 -3.66
C GLU A 233 13.47 15.07 -4.72
N GLU A 234 14.47 14.20 -4.60
CA GLU A 234 14.82 13.30 -5.70
C GLU A 234 15.54 12.03 -5.22
N VAL A 235 14.91 10.88 -5.50
CA VAL A 235 15.46 9.54 -5.25
C VAL A 235 15.51 8.76 -6.55
N GLU A 236 16.70 8.28 -6.91
CA GLU A 236 16.95 7.42 -8.05
C GLU A 236 16.88 5.94 -7.66
N PHE A 237 16.27 5.13 -8.51
CA PHE A 237 16.40 3.68 -8.47
C PHE A 237 17.46 3.25 -9.49
N LEU A 238 18.48 2.52 -9.05
CA LEU A 238 19.60 2.09 -9.89
C LEU A 238 19.67 0.57 -9.92
N ILE A 239 19.97 0.02 -11.09
CA ILE A 239 20.28 -1.41 -11.27
C ILE A 239 21.67 -1.51 -11.85
N SER A 240 22.51 -2.37 -11.27
CA SER A 240 23.83 -2.67 -11.81
C SER A 240 24.04 -4.17 -11.97
N SER A 241 24.90 -4.54 -12.89
CA SER A 241 25.36 -5.91 -13.11
C SER A 241 26.87 -5.93 -13.29
N LYS A 242 27.46 -7.11 -13.48
CA LYS A 242 28.88 -7.25 -13.86
C LYS A 242 29.26 -6.52 -15.15
N HIS A 243 28.28 -6.14 -15.98
CA HIS A 243 28.48 -5.42 -17.24
C HIS A 243 28.30 -3.90 -17.13
N GLY A 244 28.07 -3.38 -15.91
CA GLY A 244 27.85 -1.95 -15.64
C GLY A 244 26.43 -1.64 -15.17
N THR A 245 26.14 -0.35 -15.05
CA THR A 245 24.81 0.17 -14.68
C THR A 245 23.83 -0.01 -15.83
N ILE A 246 22.64 -0.51 -15.53
CA ILE A 246 21.53 -0.65 -16.46
C ILE A 246 20.72 0.64 -16.39
N ASP A 247 20.51 1.26 -17.55
CA ASP A 247 19.63 2.42 -17.66
C ASP A 247 18.18 1.98 -17.40
N THR A 248 17.59 2.49 -16.31
CA THR A 248 16.22 2.16 -15.92
C THR A 248 15.19 2.67 -16.93
N LEU A 249 15.51 3.71 -17.70
CA LEU A 249 14.65 4.22 -18.78
C LEU A 249 14.66 3.30 -20.01
N ALA A 250 15.67 2.45 -20.15
CA ALA A 250 15.81 1.50 -21.25
C ALA A 250 15.18 0.13 -20.95
N LEU A 251 14.63 -0.07 -19.75
CA LEU A 251 14.02 -1.34 -19.35
C LEU A 251 12.77 -1.65 -20.19
N SER A 252 12.65 -2.91 -20.59
CA SER A 252 11.43 -3.43 -21.20
C SER A 252 10.25 -3.37 -20.21
N PHE A 253 9.02 -3.41 -20.72
CA PHE A 253 7.82 -3.41 -19.89
C PHE A 253 7.80 -4.55 -18.84
N GLY A 254 8.34 -5.72 -19.19
CA GLY A 254 8.47 -6.84 -18.26
C GLY A 254 9.49 -6.56 -17.15
N GLU A 255 10.65 -5.99 -17.47
CA GLU A 255 11.69 -5.62 -16.50
C GLU A 255 11.22 -4.53 -15.53
N ILE A 256 10.49 -3.52 -16.04
CA ILE A 256 9.83 -2.51 -15.23
C ILE A 256 8.89 -3.14 -14.21
N SER A 257 8.16 -4.18 -14.61
CA SER A 257 7.24 -4.89 -13.71
C SER A 257 7.98 -5.65 -12.60
N PHE A 258 9.17 -6.20 -12.87
CA PHE A 258 10.02 -6.77 -11.82
C PHE A 258 10.50 -5.71 -10.82
N VAL A 259 10.95 -4.55 -11.32
CA VAL A 259 11.38 -3.42 -10.47
C VAL A 259 10.22 -2.91 -9.61
N SER A 260 9.07 -2.64 -10.23
CA SER A 260 7.84 -2.21 -9.56
C SER A 260 7.40 -3.20 -8.48
N THR A 261 7.45 -4.50 -8.77
CA THR A 261 7.13 -5.55 -7.79
C THR A 261 8.12 -5.55 -6.62
N ALA A 262 9.42 -5.46 -6.89
CA ALA A 262 10.45 -5.41 -5.86
C ALA A 262 10.30 -4.19 -4.94
N LEU A 263 10.07 -3.01 -5.52
CA LEU A 263 9.77 -1.80 -4.76
C LEU A 263 8.53 -1.99 -3.89
N MET A 264 7.43 -2.48 -4.47
CA MET A 264 6.18 -2.72 -3.76
C MET A 264 6.42 -3.59 -2.50
N PHE A 265 7.15 -4.70 -2.63
CA PHE A 265 7.43 -5.56 -1.47
C PHE A 265 8.43 -4.95 -0.48
N ALA A 266 9.36 -4.12 -0.94
CA ALA A 266 10.23 -3.34 -0.07
C ALA A 266 9.42 -2.34 0.77
N PHE A 267 8.44 -1.65 0.18
CA PHE A 267 7.50 -0.77 0.91
C PHE A 267 6.69 -1.55 1.95
N GLN A 268 6.17 -2.72 1.58
CA GLN A 268 5.42 -3.56 2.50
C GLN A 268 6.25 -4.08 3.67
N HIS A 269 7.51 -4.39 3.41
CA HIS A 269 8.44 -4.76 4.46
C HIS A 269 8.72 -3.59 5.40
N ALA A 270 8.97 -2.39 4.88
CA ALA A 270 9.19 -1.21 5.70
C ALA A 270 7.99 -0.92 6.61
N LEU A 271 6.77 -1.16 6.12
CA LEU A 271 5.51 -0.94 6.86
C LEU A 271 5.05 -2.14 7.70
N GLN A 272 5.71 -3.30 7.57
CA GLN A 272 5.34 -4.55 8.24
C GLN A 272 3.87 -4.94 8.00
N THR A 273 3.35 -4.74 6.78
CA THR A 273 1.94 -5.02 6.48
C THR A 273 1.66 -6.52 6.46
N PRO A 274 0.52 -6.99 6.99
CA PRO A 274 0.27 -8.42 7.18
C PRO A 274 -0.17 -9.16 5.91
N PHE A 275 -0.71 -8.44 4.93
CA PHE A 275 -1.10 -9.00 3.64
C PHE A 275 -1.07 -7.94 2.53
N VAL A 276 -1.09 -8.40 1.30
CA VAL A 276 -1.25 -7.58 0.09
C VAL A 276 -2.30 -8.14 -0.85
N ILE A 277 -3.05 -7.25 -1.50
CA ILE A 277 -3.89 -7.58 -2.65
C ILE A 277 -3.51 -6.69 -3.83
N LEU A 278 -2.86 -7.26 -4.84
CA LEU A 278 -2.41 -6.54 -6.05
C LEU A 278 -3.45 -6.66 -7.18
N ASP A 279 -3.95 -5.53 -7.65
CA ASP A 279 -4.86 -5.49 -8.81
C ASP A 279 -4.10 -5.65 -10.14
N ARG A 280 -4.75 -6.26 -11.13
CA ARG A 280 -4.28 -6.44 -12.52
C ARG A 280 -2.82 -6.93 -12.62
N PHE A 281 -2.49 -7.94 -11.84
CA PHE A 281 -1.14 -8.49 -11.76
C PHE A 281 -0.70 -9.11 -13.09
N ASP A 282 -1.61 -9.81 -13.76
CA ASP A 282 -1.40 -10.46 -15.05
C ASP A 282 -1.08 -9.49 -16.20
N VAL A 283 -1.61 -8.27 -16.18
CA VAL A 283 -1.35 -7.26 -17.22
C VAL A 283 0.13 -6.84 -17.26
N SER A 284 0.86 -7.04 -16.16
CA SER A 284 2.23 -6.56 -15.99
C SER A 284 3.28 -7.53 -16.56
N PHE A 285 2.92 -8.81 -16.76
CA PHE A 285 3.89 -9.85 -17.11
C PHE A 285 3.50 -10.64 -18.36
N SER A 286 4.50 -11.01 -19.17
CA SER A 286 4.34 -12.08 -20.16
C SER A 286 4.30 -13.45 -19.47
N GLY A 287 3.78 -14.49 -20.11
CA GLY A 287 3.63 -15.83 -19.50
C GLY A 287 4.93 -16.39 -18.88
N THR A 288 6.08 -16.22 -19.52
CA THR A 288 7.38 -16.66 -18.98
C THR A 288 7.86 -15.80 -17.80
N SER A 289 7.57 -14.50 -17.81
CA SER A 289 7.91 -13.59 -16.72
C SER A 289 6.99 -13.81 -15.51
N CYS A 290 5.74 -14.20 -15.75
CA CYS A 290 4.75 -14.52 -14.72
C CYS A 290 5.17 -15.72 -13.85
N ILE A 291 5.72 -16.78 -14.48
CA ILE A 291 6.26 -17.94 -13.75
C ILE A 291 7.49 -17.56 -12.90
N LYS A 292 8.34 -16.65 -13.39
CA LYS A 292 9.52 -16.20 -12.62
C LYS A 292 9.08 -15.42 -11.39
N VAL A 293 8.21 -14.42 -11.58
CA VAL A 293 7.72 -13.62 -10.45
C VAL A 293 6.93 -14.47 -9.48
N SER A 294 6.14 -15.46 -9.93
CA SER A 294 5.36 -16.31 -9.03
C SER A 294 6.25 -17.12 -8.06
N ARG A 295 7.42 -17.59 -8.52
CA ARG A 295 8.44 -18.19 -7.64
C ARG A 295 8.99 -17.18 -6.64
N GLY A 296 9.28 -15.96 -7.09
CA GLY A 296 9.71 -14.87 -6.22
C GLY A 296 8.67 -14.51 -5.15
N LEU A 297 7.38 -14.52 -5.50
CA LEU A 297 6.28 -14.30 -4.54
C LEU A 297 6.27 -15.39 -3.47
N VAL A 298 6.45 -16.66 -3.84
CA VAL A 298 6.56 -17.77 -2.88
C VAL A 298 7.75 -17.57 -1.95
N GLU A 299 8.93 -17.23 -2.49
CA GLU A 299 10.11 -16.97 -1.68
C GLU A 299 9.89 -15.82 -0.69
N ILE A 300 9.24 -14.73 -1.12
CA ILE A 300 8.87 -13.61 -0.26
C ILE A 300 7.94 -14.06 0.86
N MET A 301 6.89 -14.82 0.52
CA MET A 301 5.93 -15.34 1.51
C MET A 301 6.60 -16.23 2.55
N GLU A 302 7.45 -17.16 2.13
CA GLU A 302 8.17 -18.06 3.03
C GLU A 302 9.13 -17.30 3.94
N ALA A 303 9.80 -16.27 3.41
CA ALA A 303 10.77 -15.48 4.15
C ALA A 303 10.16 -14.46 5.12
N THR A 304 8.91 -14.05 4.90
CA THR A 304 8.27 -12.94 5.64
C THR A 304 6.99 -13.33 6.37
N GLY A 305 6.35 -14.43 5.97
CA GLY A 305 5.00 -14.80 6.43
C GLY A 305 3.88 -13.94 5.82
N LEU A 306 4.19 -13.06 4.86
CA LEU A 306 3.21 -12.20 4.19
C LEU A 306 2.19 -13.04 3.41
N GLN A 307 0.91 -12.73 3.55
CA GLN A 307 -0.13 -13.29 2.68
C GLN A 307 -0.23 -12.44 1.41
N ILE A 308 -0.18 -13.09 0.24
CA ILE A 308 -0.23 -12.41 -1.05
C ILE A 308 -1.49 -12.82 -1.79
N SER A 309 -2.24 -11.85 -2.28
CA SER A 309 -3.35 -12.05 -3.20
C SER A 309 -3.11 -11.25 -4.47
N VAL A 310 -3.35 -11.86 -5.62
CA VAL A 310 -3.16 -11.23 -6.94
C VAL A 310 -4.43 -11.37 -7.75
N ILE A 311 -4.86 -10.30 -8.42
CA ILE A 311 -5.89 -10.38 -9.45
C ILE A 311 -5.20 -10.83 -10.74
N CYS A 312 -5.38 -12.10 -11.09
CA CYS A 312 -4.81 -12.73 -12.28
C CYS A 312 -5.51 -14.06 -12.57
N HIS A 313 -5.39 -14.54 -13.81
CA HIS A 313 -5.71 -15.92 -14.15
C HIS A 313 -4.67 -16.89 -13.56
N LYS A 314 -5.13 -17.94 -12.87
CA LYS A 314 -4.30 -18.96 -12.21
C LYS A 314 -3.29 -19.58 -13.17
N ASP A 315 -3.71 -19.85 -14.40
CA ASP A 315 -2.88 -20.49 -15.43
C ASP A 315 -1.59 -19.72 -15.72
N MET A 316 -1.54 -18.41 -15.45
CA MET A 316 -0.34 -17.59 -15.62
C MET A 316 0.66 -17.75 -14.47
N MET A 317 0.18 -18.06 -13.27
CA MET A 317 0.98 -18.15 -12.04
C MET A 317 1.58 -19.55 -11.82
N GLY A 318 1.08 -20.57 -12.52
CA GLY A 318 1.50 -21.97 -12.35
C GLY A 318 0.89 -22.62 -11.10
N GLU A 319 1.52 -23.68 -10.59
CA GLU A 319 0.99 -24.50 -9.49
C GLU A 319 1.23 -23.90 -8.08
N VAL A 320 1.84 -22.72 -7.96
CA VAL A 320 2.16 -22.09 -6.66
C VAL A 320 0.95 -21.43 -5.98
N VAL A 321 -0.14 -21.25 -6.71
CA VAL A 321 -1.39 -20.68 -6.17
C VAL A 321 -2.07 -21.72 -5.28
N VAL A 322 -2.20 -21.43 -3.99
CA VAL A 322 -2.81 -22.35 -3.02
C VAL A 322 -4.34 -22.26 -3.04
N ASN A 323 -4.89 -21.11 -3.42
CA ASN A 323 -6.33 -20.87 -3.45
C ASN A 323 -6.74 -19.98 -4.63
N VAL A 324 -7.87 -20.33 -5.27
CA VAL A 324 -8.45 -19.58 -6.40
C VAL A 324 -9.81 -19.04 -5.97
N ILE A 325 -9.92 -17.73 -5.94
CA ILE A 325 -11.12 -17.00 -5.53
C ILE A 325 -11.86 -16.56 -6.79
N HIS A 326 -12.98 -17.21 -7.08
CA HIS A 326 -13.80 -16.86 -8.24
C HIS A 326 -14.80 -15.75 -7.91
N LEU A 327 -14.54 -14.53 -8.39
CA LEU A 327 -15.42 -13.39 -8.23
C LEU A 327 -16.56 -13.43 -9.25
N LYS A 328 -17.79 -13.49 -8.74
CA LYS A 328 -19.01 -13.41 -9.55
C LYS A 328 -19.47 -11.95 -9.67
N GLY A 329 -19.57 -11.45 -10.90
CA GLY A 329 -20.05 -10.09 -11.16
C GLY A 329 -21.55 -10.04 -11.46
N LYS A 330 -22.14 -8.85 -11.35
CA LYS A 330 -23.48 -8.56 -11.88
C LYS A 330 -23.34 -8.37 -13.40
N GLU A 331 -24.10 -9.13 -14.19
CA GLU A 331 -24.16 -8.96 -15.66
C GLU A 331 -24.56 -7.53 -16.06
#